data_AF-A0A1H0MU71-F1
#
_entry.id   AF-A0A1H0MU71-F1
#
_cell.length_a   1.000
_cell.length_b   1.000
_cell.length_c   1.000
_cell.angle_alpha   90.00
_cell.angle_beta   90.00
_cell.angle_gamma   90.00
#
_symmetry.space_group_name_H-M   'P 1'
#
loop_
_entity.id
_entity.type
_entity.pdbx_description
1 polymer ?
#
loop_
_entity_poly.entity_id
_entity_poly.type
_entity_poly.pdbx_seq_one_letter_code
_entity_poly.pdbx_strand_id
1 'polypeptide(L)' 'MADRSGLKFVGFIFATITVAVMLTAATVVKTYADGGYSLESTTVASE' A
#
# COMPACT_ATOMS: atom_id res chain seq x y z
N MET A 1 6.70 6.25 32.20
CA MET A 1 7.75 6.55 31.20
C MET A 1 7.64 5.48 30.13
N ALA A 2 7.23 5.82 28.90
CA ALA A 2 7.23 4.83 27.83
C ALA A 2 8.68 4.39 27.56
N ASP A 3 8.88 3.08 27.39
CA ASP A 3 10.21 2.54 27.13
C ASP A 3 10.70 3.07 25.77
N ARG A 4 11.65 4.02 25.82
CA ARG A 4 12.09 4.80 24.66
C ARG A 4 12.74 3.91 23.60
N SER A 5 13.28 2.77 24.02
CA SER A 5 13.84 1.75 23.13
C SER A 5 12.73 1.01 22.36
N GLY A 6 11.69 0.54 23.07
CA GLY A 6 10.54 -0.14 22.46
C GLY A 6 9.78 0.76 21.48
N LEU A 7 9.60 2.04 21.82
CA LEU A 7 8.90 2.99 20.93
C LEU A 7 9.66 3.23 19.61
N LYS A 8 10.99 3.28 19.65
CA LYS A 8 11.83 3.39 18.44
C LYS A 8 11.73 2.16 17.55
N PHE A 9 11.70 0.96 18.15
CA PHE A 9 11.57 -0.29 17.40
C PHE A 9 10.22 -0.36 16.66
N VAL A 10 9.12 -0.06 17.36
CA VAL A 10 7.78 -0.04 16.74
C VAL A 10 7.70 1.02 15.64
N GLY A 11 8.27 2.21 15.86
CA GLY A 11 8.33 3.26 14.83
C GLY A 11 9.10 2.82 13.58
N PHE A 12 10.19 2.08 13.73
CA PHE A 12 10.94 1.53 12.60
C PHE A 12 10.11 0.51 11.82
N ILE A 13 9.44 -0.42 12.50
CA ILE A 13 8.54 -1.38 11.85
C ILE A 13 7.43 -0.66 11.08
N PHE A 14 6.77 0.31 11.71
CA PHE A 14 5.72 1.09 11.06
C PHE A 14 6.22 1.82 9.80
N ALA A 15 7.40 2.43 9.87
CA ALA A 15 8.01 3.10 8.73
C ALA A 15 8.29 2.11 7.59
N THR A 16 8.86 0.93 7.89
CA THR A 16 9.15 -0.09 6.88
C THR A 16 7.89 -0.62 6.20
N ILE A 17 6.82 -0.86 6.98
CA ILE A 17 5.51 -1.26 6.47
C ILE A 17 4.94 -0.16 5.56
N THR A 18 5.01 1.10 6.00
CA THR A 18 4.52 2.24 5.22
C THR A 18 5.23 2.32 3.87
N VAL A 19 6.56 2.15 3.86
CA VAL A 19 7.33 2.14 2.61
C VAL A 19 6.95 0.96 1.72
N ALA A 20 6.80 -0.24 2.28
CA ALA A 20 6.39 -1.42 1.51
C ALA A 20 4.98 -1.25 0.89
N VAL A 21 4.03 -0.70 1.65
CA VAL A 21 2.68 -0.39 1.19
C VAL A 21 2.73 0.65 0.07
N MET A 22 3.49 1.74 0.24
CA MET A 22 3.62 2.78 -0.78
C MET A 22 4.26 2.25 -2.07
N LEU A 23 5.28 1.40 -1.97
CA LEU A 23 5.88 0.75 -3.15
C LEU A 23 4.88 -0.16 -3.86
N THR A 24 4.10 -0.94 -3.10
CA THR A 24 3.07 -1.81 -3.67
C THR A 24 1.98 -1.01 -4.37
N ALA A 25 1.51 0.08 -3.75
CA ALA A 25 0.54 0.97 -4.38
C ALA A 25 1.10 1.58 -5.68
N ALA A 26 2.37 2.01 -5.67
CA ALA A 26 3.03 2.55 -6.85
C ALA A 26 3.15 1.51 -7.98
N THR A 27 3.46 0.24 -7.67
CA THR A 27 3.51 -0.80 -8.70
C THR A 27 2.13 -1.09 -9.27
N VAL A 28 1.06 -1.10 -8.46
CA VAL A 28 -0.32 -1.28 -8.94
C VAL A 28 -0.74 -0.14 -9.87
N VAL A 29 -0.53 1.11 -9.46
CA VAL A 29 -0.89 2.28 -10.29
C VAL A 29 -0.09 2.30 -11.59
N LYS A 30 1.22 2.04 -11.49
CA LYS A 30 2.10 1.99 -12.65
C LYS A 30 1.69 0.90 -13.64
N THR A 31 1.49 -0.32 -13.15
CA THR A 31 1.08 -1.46 -14.00
C THR A 31 -0.30 -1.25 -14.63
N TYR A 32 -1.23 -0.57 -13.95
CA TYR A 32 -2.48 -0.12 -14.56
C TYR A 32 -2.25 0.89 -15.69
N ALA A 33 -1.41 1.91 -15.46
CA ALA A 33 -1.10 2.91 -16.49
C ALA A 33 -0.37 2.30 -17.71
N ASP A 34 0.46 1.29 -17.49
CA ASP A 34 1.17 0.54 -18.53
C ASP A 34 0.25 -0.45 -19.28
N GLY A 35 -1.04 -0.52 -18.93
CA GLY A 35 -2.03 -1.41 -19.56
C GLY A 35 -1.91 -2.88 -19.16
N GLY A 36 -1.12 -3.20 -18.12
CA GLY A 36 -0.94 -4.55 -17.60
C GLY A 36 -2.16 -5.10 -16.84
N TYR A 37 -3.10 -4.23 -16.45
CA TYR A 37 -4.39 -4.59 -15.90
C TYR A 37 -5.50 -3.92 -16.71
N SER A 38 -6.38 -4.72 -17.30
CA SER A 38 -7.65 -4.22 -17.85
C SER A 38 -8.71 -4.34 -16.76
N LEU A 39 -9.28 -3.21 -16.34
CA LEU A 39 -10.52 -3.23 -15.57
C LEU A 39 -11.61 -3.64 -16.56
N GLU A 40 -11.84 -4.96 -16.71
CA GLU A 40 -13.07 -5.43 -17.33
C GLU A 40 -14.19 -4.76 -16.56
N SER A 41 -14.91 -3.84 -17.22
CA SER A 41 -16.00 -3.08 -16.64
C SER A 41 -17.08 -4.08 -16.24
N THR A 42 -16.93 -4.68 -15.07
CA THR A 42 -18.07 -5.18 -14.31
C THR A 42 -18.84 -3.91 -13.97
N THR A 43 -19.77 -3.57 -14.86
CA THR A 43 -20.96 -2.83 -14.49
C THR A 43 -21.48 -3.55 -13.27
N VAL A 44 -21.15 -3.05 -12.08
CA VAL A 44 -21.93 -3.32 -10.89
C VAL A 44 -23.29 -2.78 -11.24
N ALA A 45 -24.14 -3.67 -11.76
CA ALA A 45 -25.52 -3.39 -12.06
C ALA A 45 -26.07 -2.75 -10.79
N SER A 46 -26.45 -1.48 -10.92
CA SER A 46 -27.13 -0.76 -9.86
C SER A 46 -28.43 -1.51 -9.62
N GLU A 47 -28.56 -2.12 -8.45
CA GLU A 47 -29.85 -2.50 -7.86
C GLU A 47 -30.22 -1.50 -6.77
#